data_AF-A0A1H8M0V0-F1
#
_entry.id   AF-A0A1H8M0V0-F1
#
_cell.length_a   1.000
_cell.length_b   1.000
_cell.length_c   1.000
_cell.angle_alpha   90.00
_cell.angle_beta   90.00
_cell.angle_gamma   90.00
#
_symmetry.space_group_name_H-M   'P 1'
#
loop_
_entity.id
_entity.type
_entity.pdbx_description
1 polymer ?
#
loop_
_entity_poly.entity_id
_entity_poly.type
_entity_poly.pdbx_seq_one_letter_code
_entity_poly.pdbx_strand_id
1 'polypeptide(L)'
;MPSQLARAGCVVVVTSFGGQLATGDQAQTAPLRAIHDWMRAAWEHGDRLMPPPATAVIGHSFGGTLAAQLSTEIQVTAFASLSGAFGQTPNPAALLRSLAVPSLFTWNDQDDVQIGAQLSSGGMWDQVRAPRHAVVFPSGRHGDYLLPTSGPRCMADGACSSFVRQLAADFATSFLSKYQPPQFAYANRFPLTVPDSLILRPQNFPPQPENGFYAGSFLDGFASSTTSPVALPNRCDALVQWVLPTSTGAPRLVG
;
A
#
# COMPACT_ATOMS: atom_id res chain seq x y z
N MET A 1 -10.32 2.57 1.93
CA MET A 1 -8.93 2.73 2.40
C MET A 1 -8.69 4.01 3.20
N PRO A 2 -8.96 5.26 2.73
CA PRO A 2 -8.61 6.46 3.52
C PRO A 2 -9.23 6.49 4.93
N SER A 3 -10.52 6.17 5.04
CA SER A 3 -11.22 6.06 6.33
C SER A 3 -10.64 4.97 7.24
N GLN A 4 -10.16 3.87 6.66
CA GLN A 4 -9.53 2.78 7.40
C GLN A 4 -8.17 3.17 7.97
N LEU A 5 -7.34 3.85 7.17
CA LEU A 5 -6.07 4.41 7.63
C LEU A 5 -6.28 5.47 8.72
N ALA A 6 -7.32 6.31 8.60
CA ALA A 6 -7.68 7.27 9.64
C ALA A 6 -8.08 6.57 10.95
N ARG A 7 -8.88 5.49 10.86
CA ARG A 7 -9.21 4.64 12.02
C ARG A 7 -7.98 3.96 12.62
N ALA A 8 -6.95 3.69 11.83
CA ALA A 8 -5.68 3.11 12.27
C ALA A 8 -4.69 4.13 12.86
N GLY A 9 -5.08 5.41 12.99
CA GLY A 9 -4.26 6.45 13.64
C GLY A 9 -3.50 7.35 12.68
N CYS A 10 -3.74 7.26 11.37
CA CYS A 10 -3.14 8.16 10.40
C CYS A 10 -3.96 9.45 10.25
N VAL A 11 -3.28 10.60 10.09
CA VAL A 11 -3.88 11.73 9.39
C VAL A 11 -3.76 11.45 7.89
N VAL A 12 -4.88 11.45 7.17
CA VAL A 12 -4.93 11.08 5.75
C VAL A 12 -5.34 12.28 4.92
N VAL A 13 -4.54 12.60 3.90
CA VAL A 13 -4.88 13.57 2.86
C VAL A 13 -5.00 12.86 1.52
N VAL A 14 -6.11 13.10 0.84
CA VAL A 14 -6.38 12.59 -0.50
C VAL A 14 -6.38 13.78 -1.45
N THR A 15 -5.50 13.75 -2.44
CA THR A 15 -5.32 14.84 -3.39
C THR A 15 -6.19 14.62 -4.63
N SER A 16 -6.75 15.69 -5.19
CA SER A 16 -7.39 15.65 -6.52
C SER A 16 -6.36 15.59 -7.66
N PHE A 17 -5.10 15.86 -7.33
CA PHE A 17 -3.94 15.77 -8.20
C PHE A 17 -3.26 14.41 -8.03
N GLY A 18 -2.70 13.84 -9.11
CA GLY A 18 -1.96 12.57 -9.05
C GLY A 18 -2.24 11.59 -10.19
N GLY A 19 -3.16 11.90 -11.10
CA GLY A 19 -3.46 11.06 -12.28
C GLY A 19 -2.43 11.18 -13.41
N GLN A 20 -1.17 11.52 -13.12
CA GLN A 20 -0.10 11.69 -14.09
C GLN A 20 0.98 10.65 -13.88
N LEU A 21 1.50 10.11 -14.98
CA LEU A 21 2.61 9.17 -14.96
C LEU A 21 3.91 9.87 -14.56
N ALA A 22 4.70 9.24 -13.69
CA ALA A 22 6.02 9.73 -13.31
C ALA A 22 6.99 9.69 -14.50
N THR A 23 7.62 10.84 -14.78
CA THR A 23 8.65 10.97 -15.83
C THR A 23 10.04 11.22 -15.25
N GLY A 24 10.15 11.50 -13.95
CA GLY A 24 11.36 12.00 -13.31
C GLY A 24 11.43 13.54 -13.26
N ASP A 25 10.47 14.24 -13.88
CA ASP A 25 10.35 15.69 -13.75
C ASP A 25 9.71 16.06 -12.41
N GLN A 26 10.47 16.77 -11.57
CA GLN A 26 10.02 17.22 -10.24
C GLN A 26 8.87 18.23 -10.32
N ALA A 27 8.65 18.88 -11.47
CA ALA A 27 7.48 19.73 -11.67
C ALA A 27 6.17 18.94 -11.55
N GLN A 28 6.17 17.64 -11.87
CA GLN A 28 4.99 16.78 -11.74
C GLN A 28 4.62 16.51 -10.28
N THR A 29 5.58 16.43 -9.38
CA THR A 29 5.37 16.17 -7.94
C THR A 29 5.28 17.45 -7.12
N ALA A 30 5.62 18.62 -7.69
CA ALA A 30 5.60 19.91 -7.01
C ALA A 30 4.28 20.23 -6.27
N PRO A 31 3.08 19.98 -6.84
CA PRO A 31 1.83 20.21 -6.11
C PRO A 31 1.67 19.30 -4.88
N LEU A 32 2.10 18.03 -4.97
CA LEU A 32 2.05 17.09 -3.85
C LEU A 32 3.04 17.47 -2.75
N ARG A 33 4.23 17.93 -3.14
CA ARG A 33 5.24 18.46 -2.21
C ARG A 33 4.73 19.71 -1.49
N ALA A 34 4.09 20.64 -2.21
CA ALA A 34 3.51 21.84 -1.61
C ALA A 34 2.43 21.49 -0.57
N ILE A 35 1.61 20.46 -0.82
CA ILE A 35 0.62 19.97 0.15
C ILE A 35 1.33 19.38 1.38
N HIS A 36 2.35 18.55 1.18
CA HIS A 36 3.16 18.01 2.28
C HIS A 36 3.74 19.13 3.15
N ASP A 37 4.37 20.13 2.53
CA ASP A 37 5.04 21.21 3.24
C ASP A 37 4.02 22.11 3.96
N TRP A 38 2.88 22.41 3.32
CA TRP A 38 1.78 23.14 3.96
C TRP A 38 1.23 22.40 5.19
N MET A 39 1.02 21.09 5.09
CA MET A 39 0.57 20.28 6.23
C MET A 39 1.52 20.38 7.42
N ARG A 40 2.83 20.42 7.15
CA ARG A 40 3.87 20.47 8.19
C ARG A 40 4.09 21.85 8.77
N ALA A 41 3.87 22.91 7.99
CA ALA A 41 4.25 24.27 8.38
C ALA A 41 3.07 25.18 8.73
N ALA A 42 1.89 24.97 8.13
CA ALA A 42 0.82 25.97 8.12
C ALA A 42 -0.59 25.42 8.34
N TRP A 43 -0.79 24.10 8.27
CA TRP A 43 -2.08 23.51 8.60
C TRP A 43 -2.40 23.73 10.09
N GLU A 44 -3.59 24.25 10.38
CA GLU A 44 -4.03 24.62 11.73
C GLU A 44 -4.06 23.45 12.73
N HIS A 45 -4.06 22.20 12.23
CA HIS A 45 -3.98 20.98 13.03
C HIS A 45 -2.63 20.25 12.85
N GLY A 46 -1.58 20.97 12.46
CA GLY A 46 -0.23 20.43 12.32
C GLY A 46 0.31 19.81 13.62
N ASP A 47 -0.21 20.22 14.77
CA ASP A 47 0.05 19.62 16.10
C ASP A 47 -0.42 18.16 16.22
N ARG A 48 -1.33 17.72 15.34
CA ARG A 48 -1.78 16.32 15.25
C ARG A 48 -0.82 15.44 14.47
N LEU A 49 0.16 16.01 13.78
CA LEU A 49 1.14 15.27 13.01
C LEU A 49 2.32 14.88 13.89
N MET A 50 2.71 13.61 13.81
CA MET A 50 4.00 13.16 14.37
C MET A 50 5.16 13.95 13.73
N PRO A 51 6.27 14.20 14.45
CA PRO A 51 7.41 14.91 13.88
C PRO A 51 7.95 14.20 12.62
N PRO A 52 8.56 14.93 11.67
CA PRO A 52 9.25 14.33 10.53
C PRO A 52 10.26 13.25 10.99
N PRO A 53 10.44 12.16 10.20
CA PRO A 53 9.97 11.97 8.83
C PRO A 53 8.63 11.22 8.73
N ALA A 54 7.73 11.32 9.71
CA ALA A 54 6.51 10.51 9.82
C ALA A 54 5.42 10.78 8.74
N THR A 55 5.74 10.49 7.49
CA THR A 55 4.91 10.60 6.28
C THR A 55 5.02 9.27 5.52
N ALA A 56 3.90 8.74 5.04
CA ALA A 56 3.90 7.74 3.98
C ALA A 56 3.12 8.24 2.78
N VAL A 57 3.44 7.70 1.61
CA VAL A 57 2.77 8.05 0.36
C VAL A 57 2.15 6.80 -0.24
N ILE A 58 0.88 6.88 -0.59
CA ILE A 58 0.14 5.82 -1.27
C ILE A 58 -0.39 6.38 -2.58
N GLY A 59 -0.28 5.61 -3.66
CA GLY A 59 -0.83 5.98 -4.95
C GLY A 59 -1.47 4.82 -5.69
N HIS A 60 -2.50 5.11 -6.47
CA HIS A 60 -3.14 4.15 -7.39
C HIS A 60 -2.82 4.48 -8.83
N SER A 61 -2.66 3.46 -9.70
CA SER A 61 -2.43 3.66 -11.13
C SER A 61 -1.21 4.55 -11.40
N PHE A 62 -1.35 5.56 -12.24
CA PHE A 62 -0.35 6.61 -12.47
C PHE A 62 0.06 7.31 -11.18
N GLY A 63 -0.88 7.52 -10.26
CA GLY A 63 -0.62 8.04 -8.93
C GLY A 63 0.32 7.14 -8.12
N GLY A 64 0.35 5.83 -8.35
CA GLY A 64 1.33 4.92 -7.76
C GLY A 64 2.77 5.23 -8.22
N THR A 65 2.95 5.52 -9.50
CA THR A 65 4.26 5.92 -10.04
C THR A 65 4.68 7.31 -9.56
N LEU A 66 3.74 8.26 -9.49
CA LEU A 66 4.01 9.61 -9.01
C LEU A 66 4.28 9.64 -7.51
N ALA A 67 3.58 8.80 -6.73
CA ALA A 67 3.86 8.58 -5.32
C ALA A 67 5.26 7.99 -5.09
N ALA A 68 5.71 7.07 -5.96
CA ALA A 68 7.08 6.56 -5.90
C ALA A 68 8.09 7.69 -6.16
N GLN A 69 7.87 8.51 -7.19
CA GLN A 69 8.75 9.64 -7.49
C GLN A 69 8.82 10.63 -6.32
N LEU A 70 7.66 11.04 -5.79
CA LEU A 70 7.58 11.90 -4.61
C LEU A 70 8.34 11.30 -3.42
N SER A 71 8.25 9.99 -3.20
CA SER A 71 8.95 9.30 -2.11
C SER A 71 10.48 9.31 -2.25
N THR A 72 11.02 9.58 -3.44
CA THR A 72 12.47 9.80 -3.65
C THR A 72 12.89 11.25 -3.39
N GLU A 73 11.92 12.15 -3.29
CA GLU A 73 12.12 13.59 -3.29
C GLU A 73 11.86 14.26 -1.95
N ILE A 74 11.06 13.62 -1.08
CA ILE A 74 10.76 14.07 0.29
C ILE A 74 11.11 12.97 1.30
N GLN A 75 11.28 13.35 2.57
CA GLN A 75 11.48 12.38 3.64
C GLN A 75 10.17 11.67 3.96
N VAL A 76 10.13 10.36 3.71
CA VAL A 76 9.00 9.47 4.03
C VAL A 76 9.51 8.25 4.79
N THR A 77 8.63 7.58 5.52
CA THR A 77 8.94 6.34 6.26
C THR A 77 8.50 5.09 5.50
N ALA A 78 7.54 5.22 4.58
CA ALA A 78 7.01 4.09 3.84
C ALA A 78 6.34 4.54 2.53
N PHE A 79 6.34 3.64 1.55
CA PHE A 79 5.70 3.84 0.25
C PHE A 79 4.75 2.68 -0.06
N ALA A 80 3.56 2.95 -0.58
CA ALA A 80 2.68 1.91 -1.11
C ALA A 80 2.11 2.26 -2.49
N SER A 81 2.10 1.26 -3.38
CA SER A 81 1.56 1.36 -4.73
C SER A 81 0.41 0.40 -4.91
N LEU A 82 -0.72 0.91 -5.41
CA LEU A 82 -1.91 0.14 -5.77
C LEU A 82 -2.05 0.10 -7.29
N SER A 83 -1.79 -1.04 -7.94
CA SER A 83 -1.84 -1.15 -9.40
C SER A 83 -0.96 -0.10 -10.12
N GLY A 84 0.25 0.15 -9.60
CA GLY A 84 1.12 1.20 -10.15
C GLY A 84 1.58 0.89 -11.57
N ALA A 85 1.41 1.82 -12.50
CA ALA A 85 1.73 1.64 -13.92
C ALA A 85 3.23 1.76 -14.24
N PHE A 86 4.09 1.11 -13.47
CA PHE A 86 5.55 1.29 -13.56
C PHE A 86 6.12 0.97 -14.94
N GLY A 87 5.58 -0.02 -15.65
CA GLY A 87 6.08 -0.38 -16.99
C GLY A 87 5.80 0.66 -18.08
N GLN A 88 5.01 1.69 -17.79
CA GLN A 88 4.84 2.83 -18.68
C GLN A 88 5.81 3.98 -18.37
N THR A 89 6.44 3.99 -17.20
CA THR A 89 7.39 5.05 -16.84
C THR A 89 8.63 5.01 -17.75
N PRO A 90 9.29 6.15 -18.03
CA PRO A 90 10.46 6.17 -18.90
C PRO A 90 11.65 5.34 -18.40
N ASN A 91 11.83 5.24 -17.07
CA ASN A 91 12.92 4.49 -16.46
C ASN A 91 12.49 3.84 -15.13
N PRO A 92 11.68 2.77 -15.17
CA PRO A 92 11.14 2.14 -13.98
C PRO A 92 12.22 1.62 -13.05
N ALA A 93 13.29 1.05 -13.62
CA ALA A 93 14.37 0.48 -12.83
C ALA A 93 15.13 1.53 -12.01
N ALA A 94 15.36 2.73 -12.56
CA ALA A 94 16.00 3.81 -11.81
C ALA A 94 15.07 4.35 -10.71
N LEU A 95 13.78 4.50 -11.00
CA LEU A 95 12.79 4.96 -10.02
C LEU A 95 12.69 3.97 -8.85
N LEU A 96 12.49 2.69 -9.12
CA LEU A 96 12.35 1.65 -8.11
C LEU A 96 13.63 1.46 -7.26
N ARG A 97 14.82 1.56 -7.86
CA ARG A 97 16.10 1.49 -7.13
C ARG A 97 16.37 2.70 -6.24
N SER A 98 15.72 3.82 -6.52
CA SER A 98 15.83 5.06 -5.74
C SER A 98 14.93 5.08 -4.50
N LEU A 99 13.95 4.16 -4.42
CA LEU A 99 13.14 3.99 -3.22
C LEU A 99 14.02 3.42 -2.09
N ALA A 100 14.29 4.27 -1.09
CA ALA A 100 15.14 3.95 0.06
C ALA A 100 14.34 3.53 1.31
N VAL A 101 13.03 3.38 1.17
CA VAL A 101 12.09 3.12 2.27
C VAL A 101 11.39 1.78 2.09
N PRO A 102 10.87 1.18 3.17
CA PRO A 102 9.93 0.07 3.08
C PRO A 102 8.87 0.34 2.01
N SER A 103 8.63 -0.64 1.15
CA SER A 103 7.72 -0.50 0.02
C SER A 103 6.71 -1.65 -0.07
N LEU A 104 5.43 -1.32 -0.25
CA LEU A 104 4.35 -2.26 -0.54
C LEU A 104 3.87 -2.06 -1.98
N PHE A 105 3.77 -3.15 -2.73
CA PHE A 105 3.19 -3.15 -4.07
C PHE A 105 2.00 -4.10 -4.10
N THR A 106 0.86 -3.62 -4.54
CA THR A 106 -0.28 -4.48 -4.87
C THR A 106 -0.56 -4.36 -6.36
N TRP A 107 -0.80 -5.45 -7.07
CA TRP A 107 -1.13 -5.42 -8.50
C TRP A 107 -2.00 -6.61 -8.90
N ASN A 108 -2.51 -6.57 -10.13
CA ASN A 108 -3.30 -7.65 -10.72
C ASN A 108 -2.59 -8.29 -11.93
N ASP A 109 -2.94 -9.53 -12.27
CA ASP A 109 -2.31 -10.26 -13.38
C ASP A 109 -3.03 -10.14 -14.73
N GLN A 110 -4.17 -9.45 -14.77
CA GLN A 110 -4.98 -9.28 -15.99
C GLN A 110 -4.57 -8.05 -16.77
N ASP A 111 -4.57 -6.88 -16.13
CA ASP A 111 -4.35 -5.58 -16.75
C ASP A 111 -2.90 -5.10 -16.57
N ASP A 112 -2.34 -5.22 -15.36
CA ASP A 112 -1.05 -4.59 -15.03
C ASP A 112 0.13 -5.33 -15.67
N VAL A 113 0.03 -6.64 -15.85
CA VAL A 113 1.03 -7.45 -16.56
C VAL A 113 1.15 -7.00 -18.02
N GLN A 114 0.04 -6.58 -18.64
CA GLN A 114 0.04 -6.14 -20.05
C GLN A 114 0.80 -4.83 -20.26
N ILE A 115 0.89 -4.00 -19.23
CA ILE A 115 1.64 -2.74 -19.27
C ILE A 115 3.08 -2.89 -18.74
N GLY A 116 3.57 -4.13 -18.62
CA GLY A 116 4.95 -4.44 -18.26
C GLY A 116 5.28 -4.32 -16.77
N ALA A 117 4.27 -4.14 -15.90
CA ALA A 117 4.47 -4.12 -14.46
C ALA A 117 4.57 -5.57 -13.93
N GLN A 118 5.73 -6.21 -14.11
CA GLN A 118 5.98 -7.54 -13.54
C GLN A 118 6.80 -7.43 -12.26
N LEU A 119 6.12 -7.59 -11.13
CA LEU A 119 6.72 -7.49 -9.79
C LEU A 119 6.68 -8.83 -9.01
N SER A 120 6.20 -9.93 -9.62
CA SER A 120 6.03 -11.25 -8.94
C SER A 120 7.31 -12.07 -8.82
N SER A 121 8.25 -11.88 -9.75
CA SER A 121 9.57 -12.51 -9.72
C SER A 121 10.41 -11.95 -10.86
N GLY A 122 11.69 -11.64 -10.61
CA GLY A 122 12.54 -11.04 -11.64
C GLY A 122 12.14 -9.60 -11.97
N GLY A 123 12.82 -9.01 -12.96
CA GLY A 123 12.41 -7.74 -13.55
C GLY A 123 12.37 -6.58 -12.56
N MET A 124 11.19 -5.96 -12.40
CA MET A 124 10.99 -4.79 -11.54
C MET A 124 11.06 -5.12 -10.06
N TRP A 125 10.68 -6.34 -9.65
CA TRP A 125 10.72 -6.76 -8.25
C TRP A 125 12.12 -6.65 -7.67
N ASP A 126 13.11 -7.05 -8.46
CA ASP A 126 14.51 -7.07 -8.05
C ASP A 126 15.13 -5.67 -8.01
N GLN A 127 14.47 -4.67 -8.59
CA GLN A 127 14.90 -3.27 -8.53
C GLN A 127 14.53 -2.60 -7.20
N VAL A 128 13.54 -3.12 -6.48
CA VAL A 128 13.10 -2.56 -5.20
C VAL A 128 14.03 -3.04 -4.09
N ARG A 129 14.49 -2.16 -3.20
CA ARG A 129 15.32 -2.57 -2.05
C ARG A 129 14.47 -3.16 -0.93
N ALA A 130 15.04 -4.07 -0.14
CA ALA A 130 14.41 -4.49 1.11
C ALA A 130 14.39 -3.31 2.11
N PRO A 131 13.36 -3.17 2.97
CA PRO A 131 12.16 -4.00 3.06
C PRO A 131 11.18 -3.85 1.88
N ARG A 132 10.77 -4.95 1.25
CA ARG A 132 9.78 -4.93 0.15
C ARG A 132 8.70 -5.99 0.32
N HIS A 133 7.46 -5.60 0.01
CA HIS A 133 6.26 -6.42 0.10
C HIS A 133 5.49 -6.36 -1.22
N ALA A 134 4.86 -7.47 -1.58
CA ALA A 134 4.06 -7.62 -2.77
C ALA A 134 2.78 -8.38 -2.46
N VAL A 135 1.68 -7.97 -3.10
CA VAL A 135 0.41 -8.71 -3.12
C VAL A 135 -0.10 -8.74 -4.56
N VAL A 136 -0.08 -9.92 -5.16
CA VAL A 136 -0.65 -10.17 -6.48
C VAL A 136 -2.08 -10.63 -6.31
N PHE A 137 -3.02 -10.06 -7.03
CA PHE A 137 -4.39 -10.55 -7.10
C PHE A 137 -4.64 -11.18 -8.47
N PRO A 138 -4.49 -12.51 -8.59
CA PRO A 138 -4.85 -13.18 -9.83
C PRO A 138 -6.33 -12.96 -10.16
N SER A 139 -6.63 -12.77 -11.43
CA SER A 139 -7.99 -12.40 -11.91
C SER A 139 -8.54 -11.07 -11.38
N GLY A 140 -7.78 -10.32 -10.59
CA GLY A 140 -8.11 -8.95 -10.24
C GLY A 140 -8.00 -8.03 -11.46
N ARG A 141 -8.58 -6.84 -11.35
CA ARG A 141 -8.51 -5.79 -12.37
C ARG A 141 -7.97 -4.50 -11.81
N HIS A 142 -7.50 -3.63 -12.70
CA HIS A 142 -6.90 -2.35 -12.34
C HIS A 142 -7.85 -1.44 -11.54
N GLY A 143 -9.15 -1.53 -11.81
CA GLY A 143 -10.21 -0.79 -11.11
C GLY A 143 -10.59 -1.36 -9.75
N ASP A 144 -10.25 -2.61 -9.44
CA ASP A 144 -10.76 -3.32 -8.27
C ASP A 144 -10.32 -2.73 -6.92
N TYR A 145 -9.30 -1.86 -6.92
CA TYR A 145 -8.84 -1.12 -5.74
C TYR A 145 -9.77 0.02 -5.33
N LEU A 146 -10.67 0.43 -6.23
CA LEU A 146 -11.52 1.59 -6.09
C LEU A 146 -12.91 1.20 -5.57
N LEU A 147 -13.62 2.17 -4.98
CA LEU A 147 -15.03 1.97 -4.65
C LEU A 147 -15.83 1.84 -5.96
N PRO A 148 -16.94 1.08 -5.94
CA PRO A 148 -17.85 1.07 -7.07
C PRO A 148 -18.24 2.51 -7.40
N THR A 149 -18.21 2.89 -8.68
CA THR A 149 -18.51 4.25 -9.19
C THR A 149 -17.48 5.35 -8.90
N SER A 150 -16.39 5.09 -8.16
CA SER A 150 -15.34 6.11 -7.93
C SER A 150 -14.24 6.11 -9.01
N GLY A 151 -14.17 5.07 -9.84
CA GLY A 151 -13.23 4.98 -10.96
C GLY A 151 -13.77 5.63 -12.24
N PRO A 152 -12.89 5.98 -13.20
CA PRO A 152 -13.34 6.37 -14.53
C PRO A 152 -14.09 5.21 -15.21
N ARG A 153 -15.12 5.53 -15.99
CA ARG A 153 -16.03 4.54 -16.63
C ARG A 153 -15.34 3.49 -17.49
N CYS A 154 -14.09 3.70 -17.87
CA CYS A 154 -13.30 2.75 -18.65
C CYS A 154 -12.74 1.58 -17.82
N MET A 155 -12.84 1.62 -16.49
CA MET A 155 -12.41 0.53 -15.62
C MET A 155 -13.65 -0.28 -15.19
N ALA A 156 -13.75 -1.51 -15.68
CA ALA A 156 -14.78 -2.44 -15.25
C ALA A 156 -14.30 -3.23 -14.04
N ASP A 157 -15.08 -3.20 -12.95
CA ASP A 157 -14.87 -4.04 -11.78
C ASP A 157 -14.87 -5.53 -12.18
N GLY A 158 -13.91 -6.28 -11.65
CA GLY A 158 -13.82 -7.72 -11.79
C GLY A 158 -14.73 -8.46 -10.80
N ALA A 159 -14.89 -9.77 -11.02
CA ALA A 159 -15.62 -10.66 -10.11
C ALA A 159 -15.02 -10.69 -8.68
N CYS A 160 -13.73 -10.34 -8.57
CA CYS A 160 -12.99 -10.29 -7.31
C CYS A 160 -12.86 -8.88 -6.71
N SER A 161 -13.58 -7.89 -7.25
CA SER A 161 -13.44 -6.47 -6.85
C SER A 161 -13.60 -6.22 -5.35
N SER A 162 -14.58 -6.86 -4.69
CA SER A 162 -14.75 -6.73 -3.23
C SER A 162 -13.57 -7.29 -2.45
N PHE A 163 -13.08 -8.47 -2.85
CA PHE A 163 -11.96 -9.16 -2.23
C PHE A 163 -10.65 -8.37 -2.38
N VAL A 164 -10.34 -7.91 -3.60
CA VAL A 164 -9.15 -7.10 -3.90
C VAL A 164 -9.19 -5.79 -3.12
N ARG A 165 -10.32 -5.06 -3.15
CA ARG A 165 -10.47 -3.78 -2.44
C ARG A 165 -10.22 -3.92 -0.94
N GLN A 166 -10.84 -4.92 -0.31
CA GLN A 166 -10.74 -5.14 1.13
C GLN A 166 -9.31 -5.55 1.50
N LEU A 167 -8.72 -6.53 0.82
CA LEU A 167 -7.36 -6.95 1.13
C LEU A 167 -6.32 -5.88 0.85
N ALA A 168 -6.43 -5.11 -0.25
CA ALA A 168 -5.50 -4.03 -0.52
C ALA A 168 -5.52 -2.95 0.58
N ALA A 169 -6.71 -2.64 1.13
CA ALA A 169 -6.84 -1.73 2.25
C ALA A 169 -6.23 -2.31 3.54
N ASP A 170 -6.44 -3.60 3.80
CA ASP A 170 -5.90 -4.27 4.98
C ASP A 170 -4.38 -4.38 4.92
N PHE A 171 -3.81 -4.76 3.76
CA PHE A 171 -2.37 -4.78 3.56
C PHE A 171 -1.74 -3.40 3.69
N ALA A 172 -2.33 -2.36 3.10
CA ALA A 172 -1.85 -0.99 3.28
C ALA A 172 -1.88 -0.58 4.76
N THR A 173 -2.94 -0.95 5.47
CA THR A 173 -3.10 -0.66 6.89
C THR A 173 -2.06 -1.39 7.75
N SER A 174 -1.88 -2.70 7.57
CA SER A 174 -0.86 -3.49 8.25
C SER A 174 0.55 -3.00 7.95
N PHE A 175 0.80 -2.64 6.69
CA PHE A 175 2.09 -2.14 6.23
C PHE A 175 2.44 -0.82 6.93
N LEU A 176 1.53 0.14 6.96
CA LEU A 176 1.74 1.39 7.68
C LEU A 176 1.80 1.17 9.20
N SER A 177 1.01 0.24 9.73
CA SER A 177 1.11 -0.15 11.14
C SER A 177 2.49 -0.71 11.53
N LYS A 178 3.21 -1.33 10.58
CA LYS A 178 4.56 -1.86 10.80
C LYS A 178 5.65 -0.80 10.61
N TYR A 179 5.57 0.00 9.54
CA TYR A 179 6.66 0.88 9.11
C TYR A 179 6.44 2.36 9.40
N GLN A 180 5.22 2.77 9.74
CA GLN A 180 4.87 4.10 10.22
C GLN A 180 3.86 4.00 11.38
N PRO A 181 4.22 3.30 12.46
CA PRO A 181 3.32 3.15 13.57
C PRO A 181 3.08 4.51 14.26
N PRO A 182 1.86 4.80 14.71
CA PRO A 182 1.55 5.99 15.47
C PRO A 182 2.33 6.08 16.79
N GLN A 183 2.46 7.29 17.33
CA GLN A 183 3.33 7.60 18.47
C GLN A 183 3.13 6.69 19.69
N PHE A 184 1.89 6.35 20.04
CA PHE A 184 1.58 5.50 21.19
C PHE A 184 1.87 4.00 20.97
N ALA A 185 1.98 3.57 19.71
CA ALA A 185 2.25 2.18 19.36
C ALA A 185 3.70 1.75 19.70
N TYR A 186 4.64 2.70 19.72
CA TYR A 186 6.04 2.44 20.11
C TYR A 186 6.19 2.06 21.58
N ALA A 187 5.38 2.63 22.47
CA ALA A 187 5.40 2.29 23.90
C ALA A 187 4.98 0.83 24.16
N ASN A 188 4.13 0.27 23.29
CA ASN A 188 3.55 -1.06 23.45
C ASN A 188 4.21 -2.13 22.56
N ARG A 189 5.32 -1.81 21.89
CA ARG A 189 6.00 -2.71 20.93
C ARG A 189 5.08 -3.24 19.81
N PHE A 190 3.98 -2.56 19.52
CA PHE A 190 2.99 -2.97 18.51
C PHE A 190 3.59 -3.21 17.11
N PRO A 191 4.60 -2.48 16.62
CA PRO A 191 5.22 -2.79 15.33
C PRO A 191 5.84 -4.19 15.28
N LEU A 192 6.29 -4.72 16.43
CA LEU A 192 6.85 -6.06 16.56
C LEU A 192 5.76 -7.15 16.55
N THR A 193 4.49 -6.80 16.76
CA THR A 193 3.38 -7.75 16.70
C THR A 193 2.80 -7.86 15.29
N VAL A 194 3.12 -6.93 14.39
CA VAL A 194 2.77 -7.05 12.96
C VAL A 194 3.73 -8.04 12.28
N PRO A 195 3.23 -9.19 11.77
CA PRO A 195 4.08 -10.21 11.19
C PRO A 195 4.74 -9.72 9.90
N ASP A 196 5.84 -10.38 9.50
CA ASP A 196 6.54 -10.07 8.25
C ASP A 196 5.68 -10.31 7.01
N SER A 197 4.70 -11.20 7.10
CA SER A 197 3.69 -11.40 6.05
C SER A 197 2.69 -10.25 5.92
N LEU A 198 2.64 -9.32 6.88
CA LEU A 198 1.61 -8.28 7.03
C LEU A 198 0.18 -8.79 7.23
N ILE A 199 -0.03 -10.11 7.26
CA ILE A 199 -1.34 -10.73 7.45
C ILE A 199 -1.71 -10.65 8.94
N LEU A 200 -2.49 -9.64 9.29
CA LEU A 200 -3.03 -9.45 10.63
C LEU A 200 -4.37 -10.17 10.73
N ARG A 201 -4.44 -11.18 11.58
CA ARG A 201 -5.71 -11.83 11.92
C ARG A 201 -6.23 -11.19 13.20
N PRO A 202 -7.40 -10.51 13.19
CA PRO A 202 -7.90 -9.83 14.38
C PRO A 202 -8.00 -10.74 15.61
N GLN A 203 -8.35 -12.02 15.39
CA GLN A 203 -8.39 -13.07 16.42
C GLN A 203 -7.03 -13.39 17.07
N ASN A 204 -5.91 -12.98 16.46
CA ASN A 204 -4.57 -13.23 17.00
C ASN A 204 -4.08 -12.09 17.90
N PHE A 205 -4.86 -11.02 18.07
CA PHE A 205 -4.51 -9.90 18.95
C PHE A 205 -5.30 -9.99 20.26
N PRO A 206 -4.68 -9.60 21.39
CA PRO A 206 -5.42 -9.47 22.64
C PRO A 206 -6.59 -8.49 22.45
N PRO A 207 -7.71 -8.71 23.15
CA PRO A 207 -8.82 -7.75 23.13
C PRO A 207 -8.28 -6.37 23.49
N GLN A 208 -8.69 -5.36 22.73
CA GLN A 208 -8.21 -4.00 22.96
C GLN A 208 -8.63 -3.55 24.36
N PRO A 209 -7.80 -2.75 25.06
CA PRO A 209 -8.33 -1.93 26.15
C PRO A 209 -9.46 -1.06 25.59
N GLU A 210 -10.41 -0.63 26.44
CA GLU A 210 -11.68 0.02 26.06
C GLU A 210 -11.57 1.28 25.16
N ASN A 211 -10.35 1.75 24.86
CA ASN A 211 -10.04 2.87 23.96
C ASN A 211 -8.91 2.55 22.94
N GLY A 212 -8.65 1.28 22.63
CA GLY A 212 -7.54 0.86 21.79
C GLY A 212 -7.72 1.19 20.30
N PHE A 213 -6.87 2.08 19.79
CA PHE A 213 -6.84 2.58 18.40
C PHE A 213 -6.46 1.52 17.34
N TYR A 214 -6.17 0.28 17.74
CA TYR A 214 -5.47 -0.74 16.91
C TYR A 214 -6.24 -2.05 16.79
N ALA A 215 -7.56 -2.03 16.93
CA ALA A 215 -8.36 -3.24 17.14
C ALA A 215 -8.29 -4.30 16.04
N GLY A 216 -7.84 -3.96 14.83
CA GLY A 216 -7.89 -4.86 13.68
C GLY A 216 -9.31 -5.30 13.31
N SER A 217 -10.34 -4.94 14.09
CA SER A 217 -11.74 -5.31 13.90
C SER A 217 -12.36 -4.75 12.62
N PHE A 218 -11.62 -3.87 11.94
CA PHE A 218 -11.95 -3.29 10.66
C PHE A 218 -11.08 -3.83 9.50
N LEU A 219 -10.31 -4.91 9.74
CA LEU A 219 -9.53 -5.62 8.72
C LEU A 219 -10.38 -6.73 8.07
N ASP A 220 -11.41 -6.30 7.36
CA ASP A 220 -12.47 -7.18 6.84
C ASP A 220 -11.97 -8.17 5.77
N GLY A 221 -10.96 -7.79 4.98
CA GLY A 221 -10.34 -8.66 3.97
C GLY A 221 -9.55 -9.79 4.60
N PHE A 222 -8.81 -9.51 5.69
CA PHE A 222 -8.17 -10.56 6.47
C PHE A 222 -9.17 -11.38 7.27
N ALA A 223 -10.29 -10.81 7.73
CA ALA A 223 -11.32 -11.59 8.43
C ALA A 223 -12.02 -12.58 7.48
N SER A 224 -12.23 -12.19 6.22
CA SER A 224 -12.96 -12.99 5.22
C SER A 224 -12.10 -13.94 4.38
N SER A 225 -10.76 -13.80 4.42
CA SER A 225 -9.85 -14.68 3.67
C SER A 225 -9.33 -15.85 4.52
N THR A 226 -8.76 -16.88 3.90
CA THR A 226 -8.05 -17.99 4.57
C THR A 226 -6.71 -18.23 3.91
N THR A 227 -5.71 -18.72 4.65
CA THR A 227 -4.42 -19.09 4.07
C THR A 227 -4.54 -20.47 3.41
N SER A 228 -4.12 -20.61 2.16
CA SER A 228 -4.16 -21.87 1.42
C SER A 228 -2.83 -22.14 0.72
N PRO A 229 -2.31 -23.38 0.71
CA PRO A 229 -1.11 -23.71 -0.06
C PRO A 229 -1.35 -23.73 -1.58
N VAL A 230 -2.61 -23.83 -2.01
CA VAL A 230 -2.99 -23.99 -3.43
C VAL A 230 -4.07 -22.99 -3.84
N ALA A 231 -4.13 -22.69 -5.14
CA ALA A 231 -5.25 -21.97 -5.72
C ALA A 231 -6.52 -22.84 -5.61
N LEU A 232 -7.66 -22.22 -5.35
CA LEU A 232 -8.95 -22.90 -5.31
C LEU A 232 -9.77 -22.51 -6.55
N PRO A 233 -10.35 -23.48 -7.28
CA PRO A 233 -11.18 -23.17 -8.44
C PRO A 233 -12.33 -22.23 -8.08
N ASN A 234 -12.59 -21.24 -8.93
CA ASN A 234 -13.67 -20.26 -8.77
C ASN A 234 -13.63 -19.42 -7.48
N ARG A 235 -12.45 -19.26 -6.88
CA ARG A 235 -12.23 -18.40 -5.71
C ARG A 235 -11.26 -17.28 -6.07
N CYS A 236 -11.43 -16.13 -5.44
CA CYS A 236 -10.48 -15.04 -5.53
C CYS A 236 -9.26 -15.35 -4.67
N ASP A 237 -8.08 -15.08 -5.18
CA ASP A 237 -6.83 -15.35 -4.50
C ASP A 237 -5.91 -14.12 -4.43
N ALA A 238 -5.01 -14.15 -3.46
CA ALA A 238 -3.95 -13.17 -3.34
C ALA A 238 -2.63 -13.89 -3.05
N LEU A 239 -1.60 -13.66 -3.88
CA LEU A 239 -0.24 -14.13 -3.67
C LEU A 239 0.52 -13.06 -2.92
N VAL A 240 0.87 -13.33 -1.68
CA VAL A 240 1.64 -12.42 -0.85
C VAL A 240 3.10 -12.79 -0.99
N GLN A 241 3.99 -11.83 -1.07
CA GLN A 241 5.43 -12.06 -1.05
C GLN A 241 6.14 -10.95 -0.27
N TRP A 242 7.20 -11.29 0.45
CA TRP A 242 8.09 -10.29 1.06
C TRP A 242 9.56 -10.67 0.95
N VAL A 243 10.39 -9.63 0.96
CA VAL A 243 11.84 -9.73 1.17
C VAL A 243 12.24 -8.68 2.20
N LEU A 244 12.67 -9.18 3.36
CA LEU A 244 13.21 -8.41 4.47
C LEU A 244 14.67 -8.80 4.70
N PRO A 245 15.47 -8.00 5.44
CA PRO A 245 16.85 -8.37 5.76
C PRO A 245 16.98 -9.72 6.50
N THR A 246 15.94 -10.12 7.22
CA THR A 246 15.95 -11.30 8.10
C THR A 246 14.99 -12.40 7.67
N SER A 247 14.11 -12.16 6.70
CA SER A 247 13.09 -13.14 6.31
C SER A 247 12.58 -12.93 4.89
N THR A 248 12.12 -14.01 4.29
CA THR A 248 11.42 -14.04 3.02
C THR A 248 10.26 -15.00 3.13
N GLY A 249 9.17 -14.77 2.40
CA GLY A 249 8.07 -15.71 2.35
C GLY A 249 7.08 -15.39 1.25
N ALA A 250 6.22 -16.36 0.94
CA ALA A 250 5.28 -16.26 -0.17
C ALA A 250 3.94 -16.99 0.09
N PRO A 251 3.17 -16.66 1.14
CA PRO A 251 1.90 -17.31 1.43
C PRO A 251 0.83 -16.87 0.42
N ARG A 252 -0.23 -17.67 0.34
CA ARG A 252 -1.39 -17.39 -0.50
C ARG A 252 -2.63 -17.27 0.37
N LEU A 253 -3.43 -16.23 0.10
CA LEU A 253 -4.75 -16.04 0.67
C LEU A 253 -5.82 -16.41 -0.37
N VAL A 254 -6.93 -16.98 0.09
CA VAL A 254 -8.11 -17.25 -0.72
C VAL A 254 -9.34 -16.69 -0.02
N GLY A 255 -10.19 -15.96 -0.75
CA GLY A 255 -11.49 -15.46 -0.30
C GLY A 255 -12.58 -16.48 -0.52
#